data_AF-A0A3R7R1D5-F1
#
_entry.id   AF-A0A3R7R1D5-F1
#
_cell.length_a   1.000
_cell.length_b   1.000
_cell.length_c   1.000
_cell.angle_alpha   90.00
_cell.angle_beta   90.00
_cell.angle_gamma   90.00
#
_symmetry.space_group_name_H-M   'P 1'
#
loop_
_entity.id
_entity.type
_entity.pdbx_description
1 polymer ?
#
loop_
_entity_poly.entity_id
_entity_poly.type
_entity_poly.pdbx_seq_one_letter_code
_entity_poly.pdbx_strand_id
1 'polypeptide(L)'
;MIRCRRTVGCRVHVGRFEADRIERHVSGRLCLVEVRSRRTCELALASVGRAKQRRLAVMARQLAKVTGESVTIEVEAVGGRRIDRKVLGVVQPDSSDHN
;
A
#
# COMPACT_ATOMS: atom_id res chain seq x y z
N MET A 1 1.86 13.33 -18.06
CA MET A 1 1.61 13.60 -16.63
C MET A 1 0.32 12.89 -16.24
N ILE A 2 0.38 11.67 -15.70
CA ILE A 2 -0.80 10.89 -15.36
C ILE A 2 -1.39 11.50 -14.07
N ARG A 3 -2.46 12.30 -14.23
CA ARG A 3 -3.28 12.76 -13.10
C ARG A 3 -4.12 11.57 -12.64
N CYS A 4 -3.64 10.83 -11.64
CA CYS A 4 -4.47 9.86 -10.93
C CYS A 4 -5.63 10.63 -10.27
N ARG A 5 -6.82 10.52 -10.89
CA ARG A 5 -8.09 11.02 -10.36
C ARG A 5 -8.29 10.47 -8.95
N ARG A 6 -8.73 11.35 -8.04
CA ARG A 6 -9.16 11.07 -6.66
C ARG A 6 -10.03 9.81 -6.60
N THR A 7 -9.45 8.65 -6.27
CA THR A 7 -10.20 7.46 -5.85
C THR A 7 -10.11 7.35 -4.34
N VAL A 8 -10.77 8.28 -3.65
CA VAL A 8 -11.25 8.00 -2.29
C VAL A 8 -12.55 7.23 -2.49
N GLY A 9 -12.51 5.89 -2.51
CA GLY A 9 -13.77 5.12 -2.58
C GLY A 9 -13.72 3.66 -3.03
N CYS A 10 -12.65 3.15 -3.63
CA CYS A 10 -12.63 1.77 -4.16
C CYS A 10 -11.74 0.86 -3.31
N ARG A 11 -12.19 0.47 -2.12
CA ARG A 11 -11.46 -0.48 -1.28
C ARG A 11 -11.18 -1.77 -2.07
N VAL A 12 -9.90 -2.10 -2.20
CA VAL A 12 -9.45 -3.30 -2.87
C VAL A 12 -9.33 -4.43 -1.86
N HIS A 13 -9.82 -5.60 -2.23
CA HIS A 13 -9.77 -6.80 -1.41
C HIS A 13 -8.83 -7.83 -2.05
N VAL A 14 -7.95 -8.42 -1.25
CA VAL A 14 -7.17 -9.61 -1.62
C VAL A 14 -7.40 -10.64 -0.53
N GLY A 15 -8.08 -11.73 -0.90
CA GLY A 15 -8.66 -12.66 0.06
C GLY A 15 -9.59 -11.94 1.04
N ARG A 16 -9.34 -12.11 2.34
CA ARG A 16 -10.12 -11.45 3.42
C ARG A 16 -9.58 -10.08 3.84
N PHE A 17 -8.55 -9.56 3.18
CA PHE A 17 -7.86 -8.34 3.59
C PHE A 17 -8.22 -7.19 2.65
N GLU A 18 -8.34 -5.99 3.22
CA GLU A 18 -8.69 -4.77 2.49
C GLU A 18 -7.58 -3.73 2.58
N ALA A 19 -7.48 -2.91 1.53
CA ALA A 19 -6.75 -1.66 1.48
C ALA A 19 -7.50 -0.63 0.64
N ASP A 20 -7.11 0.64 0.73
CA ASP A 20 -7.79 1.68 -0.04
C ASP A 20 -7.55 1.54 -1.54
N ARG A 21 -6.30 1.29 -1.97
CA ARG A 21 -5.95 1.20 -3.40
C ARG A 21 -4.77 0.26 -3.67
N ILE A 22 -4.71 -0.27 -4.89
CA ILE A 22 -3.51 -0.86 -5.49
C ILE A 22 -3.13 0.01 -6.68
N GLU A 23 -1.89 0.47 -6.72
CA GLU A 23 -1.31 1.30 -7.76
C GLU A 23 -0.08 0.60 -8.35
N ARG A 24 0.32 0.97 -9.57
CA ARG A 24 1.62 0.59 -10.13
C ARG A 24 2.49 1.84 -10.18
N HIS A 25 3.63 1.81 -9.49
CA HIS A 25 4.59 2.90 -9.46
C HIS A 25 5.23 3.07 -10.85
N VAL A 26 5.75 4.26 -11.16
CA VAL A 26 6.40 4.55 -12.45
C VAL A 26 7.60 3.64 -12.74
N SER A 27 8.21 3.08 -11.69
CA SER A 27 9.27 2.07 -11.80
C SER A 27 8.74 0.67 -12.15
N GLY A 28 7.45 0.52 -12.44
CA GLY A 28 6.79 -0.75 -12.72
C GLY A 28 6.37 -1.55 -11.47
N ARG A 29 6.81 -1.17 -10.26
CA ARG A 29 6.53 -1.93 -9.02
C ARG A 29 5.09 -1.77 -8.55
N LEU A 30 4.51 -2.82 -8.02
CA LEU A 30 3.20 -2.77 -7.38
C LEU A 30 3.26 -2.05 -6.03
N CYS A 31 2.25 -1.23 -5.77
CA CYS A 31 2.12 -0.44 -4.56
C CYS A 31 0.74 -0.61 -3.94
N LEU A 32 0.73 -0.94 -2.66
CA LEU A 32 -0.45 -1.12 -1.84
C LEU A 32 -0.61 0.12 -0.97
N VAL A 33 -1.64 0.93 -1.24
CA VAL A 33 -1.79 2.27 -0.64
C VAL A 33 -2.94 2.27 0.36
N GLU A 34 -2.62 2.64 1.59
CA GLU A 34 -3.58 2.91 2.66
C GLU A 34 -3.71 4.42 2.87
N VAL A 35 -4.93 4.95 2.80
CA VAL A 35 -5.20 6.39 2.87
C VAL A 35 -5.73 6.76 4.24
N ARG A 36 -5.16 7.79 4.86
CA ARG A 36 -5.58 8.27 6.18
C ARG A 36 -5.82 9.77 6.15
N SER A 37 -6.98 10.17 6.64
CA SER A 37 -7.34 11.59 6.79
C SER A 37 -6.60 12.22 7.97
N ARG A 38 -5.32 12.56 7.78
CA ARG A 38 -4.41 13.11 8.79
C ARG A 38 -3.56 14.22 8.18
N ARG A 39 -3.17 15.20 9.00
CA ARG A 39 -2.40 16.38 8.56
C ARG A 39 -0.97 16.07 8.11
N THR A 40 -0.39 14.97 8.60
CA THR A 40 1.01 14.57 8.32
C THR A 40 1.11 13.06 8.14
N CYS A 41 2.16 12.62 7.43
CA CYS A 41 2.49 11.19 7.27
C CYS A 41 2.76 10.48 8.60
N GLU A 42 3.36 11.16 9.58
CA GLU A 42 3.64 10.57 10.89
C GLU A 42 2.34 10.22 11.64
N LEU A 43 1.36 11.14 11.63
CA LEU A 43 0.04 10.90 12.20
C LEU A 43 -0.74 9.85 11.41
N ALA A 44 -0.60 9.84 10.08
CA ALA A 44 -1.19 8.82 9.23
C ALA A 44 -0.64 7.42 9.57
N LEU A 45 0.69 7.26 9.61
CA LEU A 45 1.35 6.00 9.98
C LEU A 45 0.97 5.54 11.38
N ALA A 46 0.99 6.44 12.37
CA ALA A 46 0.58 6.13 13.74
C ALA A 46 -0.89 5.68 13.82
N SER A 47 -1.75 6.23 12.96
CA SER A 47 -3.16 5.83 12.87
C SER A 47 -3.38 4.47 12.20
N VAL A 48 -2.41 3.99 11.42
CA VAL A 48 -2.41 2.61 10.93
C VAL A 48 -1.93 1.71 12.06
N GLY A 49 -2.85 1.28 12.92
CA GLY A 49 -2.52 0.41 14.04
C GLY A 49 -1.86 -0.91 13.62
N ARG A 50 -1.11 -1.55 14.53
CA ARG A 50 -0.34 -2.79 14.28
C ARG A 50 -1.17 -3.89 13.60
N ALA A 51 -2.43 -4.05 13.98
CA ALA A 51 -3.33 -5.04 13.37
C ALA A 51 -3.55 -4.77 11.87
N LYS A 52 -3.78 -3.51 11.48
CA LYS A 52 -3.96 -3.13 10.07
C LYS A 52 -2.64 -3.25 9.30
N GLN A 53 -1.50 -2.84 9.89
CA GLN A 53 -0.18 -3.03 9.28
C GLN A 53 0.09 -4.52 8.96
N ARG A 54 -0.22 -5.42 9.91
CA ARG A 54 -0.10 -6.87 9.69
C ARG A 54 -0.99 -7.36 8.54
N ARG A 55 -2.24 -6.88 8.44
CA ARG A 55 -3.14 -7.24 7.34
C ARG A 55 -2.62 -6.76 5.99
N LEU A 56 -2.14 -5.52 5.91
CA LEU A 56 -1.51 -4.97 4.70
C LEU A 56 -0.27 -5.78 4.29
N ALA A 57 0.55 -6.19 5.26
CA ALA A 57 1.72 -7.04 4.98
C ALA A 57 1.32 -8.44 4.45
N VAL A 58 0.27 -9.06 4.98
CA VAL A 58 -0.25 -10.33 4.45
C VAL A 58 -0.78 -10.14 3.03
N MET A 59 -1.54 -9.07 2.80
CA MET A 59 -2.09 -8.70 1.50
C MET A 59 -0.98 -8.51 0.45
N ALA A 60 0.07 -7.77 0.80
CA ALA A 60 1.23 -7.54 -0.04
C ALA A 60 2.00 -8.84 -0.34
N ARG A 61 2.13 -9.76 0.63
CA ARG A 61 2.72 -11.10 0.39
C ARG A 61 1.90 -11.91 -0.61
N GLN A 62 0.57 -11.91 -0.49
CA GLN A 62 -0.29 -12.62 -1.44
C GLN A 62 -0.15 -12.05 -2.85
N LEU A 63 -0.11 -10.72 -2.98
CA LEU A 63 0.13 -10.06 -4.27
C LEU A 63 1.52 -10.38 -4.83
N ALA A 64 2.57 -10.29 -4.02
CA ALA A 64 3.93 -10.59 -4.44
C ALA A 64 4.07 -12.04 -4.93
N LYS A 65 3.45 -12.99 -4.23
CA LYS A 65 3.42 -14.41 -4.63
C LYS A 65 2.71 -14.63 -5.97
N VAL A 66 1.57 -13.98 -6.19
CA VAL A 66 0.78 -14.16 -7.43
C VAL A 66 1.43 -13.47 -8.63
N THR A 67 2.05 -12.31 -8.41
CA THR A 67 2.58 -11.47 -9.48
C THR A 67 4.06 -11.73 -9.78
N GLY A 68 4.78 -12.39 -8.86
CA GLY A 68 6.23 -12.56 -8.96
C GLY A 68 7.01 -11.25 -8.78
N GLU A 69 6.35 -10.16 -8.37
CA GLU A 69 6.94 -8.84 -8.23
C GLU A 69 7.06 -8.40 -6.76
N SER A 70 7.97 -7.47 -6.49
CA SER A 70 8.02 -6.79 -5.19
C SER A 70 6.83 -5.84 -5.04
N VAL A 71 6.25 -5.83 -3.83
CA VAL A 71 5.10 -4.99 -3.48
C VAL A 71 5.51 -4.01 -2.39
N THR A 72 5.39 -2.72 -2.68
CA THR A 72 5.61 -1.65 -1.70
C THR A 72 4.31 -1.34 -0.97
N ILE A 73 4.36 -1.12 0.34
CA ILE A 73 3.20 -0.69 1.13
C ILE A 73 3.43 0.76 1.50
N GLU A 74 2.49 1.63 1.12
CA GLU A 74 2.54 3.06 1.39
C GLU A 74 1.35 3.50 2.22
N VAL A 75 1.58 4.47 3.09
CA VAL A 75 0.52 5.22 3.76
C VAL A 75 0.49 6.63 3.17
N GLU A 76 -0.69 7.03 2.70
CA GLU A 76 -0.95 8.36 2.17
C GLU A 76 -1.71 9.19 3.22
N ALA A 77 -1.13 10.31 3.61
CA ALA A 77 -1.79 11.30 4.46
C ALA A 77 -2.55 12.29 3.59
N VAL A 78 -3.86 12.36 3.79
CA VAL A 78 -4.74 13.33 3.12
C VAL A 78 -5.31 14.26 4.19
N GLY A 79 -4.64 15.39 4.41
CA GLY A 79 -5.11 16.39 5.37
C GLY A 79 -4.21 17.62 5.32
N GLY A 80 -4.81 18.79 5.17
CA GLY A 80 -4.07 20.03 4.91
C GLY A 80 -4.02 20.38 3.42
N ARG A 81 -3.02 21.16 3.01
CA ARG A 81 -2.88 21.68 1.63
C ARG A 81 -2.15 20.71 0.67
N ARG A 82 -1.67 19.56 1.15
CA ARG A 82 -0.81 18.63 0.40
C ARG A 82 -1.19 17.18 0.68
N ILE A 83 -0.78 16.31 -0.25
CA ILE A 83 -0.83 14.85 -0.12
C ILE A 83 0.61 14.41 0.08
N ASP A 84 0.88 13.75 1.19
CA ASP A 84 2.19 13.20 1.49
C ASP A 84 2.10 11.66 1.57
N ARG A 85 3.15 10.98 1.13
CA ARG A 85 3.25 9.51 1.17
C ARG A 85 4.46 9.07 1.96
N LYS A 86 4.34 7.93 2.64
CA LYS A 86 5.45 7.30 3.37
C LYS A 86 5.40 5.79 3.22
N VAL A 87 6.54 5.20 2.90
CA VAL A 87 6.71 3.74 2.83
C VAL A 87 6.60 3.16 4.24
N LEU A 88 5.67 2.23 4.42
CA LEU A 88 5.52 1.42 5.61
C LEU A 88 6.44 0.19 5.54
N GLY A 89 6.63 -0.38 4.35
CA GLY A 89 7.51 -1.51 4.12
C GLY A 89 7.49 -1.98 2.68
N VAL A 90 8.43 -2.86 2.33
CA VAL A 90 8.50 -3.53 1.01
C VAL A 90 8.48 -5.03 1.24
N VAL A 91 7.64 -5.73 0.49
CA VAL A 91 7.56 -7.19 0.49
C VAL A 91 8.18 -7.69 -0.80
N GLN A 92 9.17 -8.57 -0.68
CA GLN A 92 9.75 -9.27 -1.82
C GLN A 92 8.87 -10.47 -2.20
N PRO A 93 8.82 -10.86 -3.48
CA PRO A 93 8.30 -12.17 -3.84
C PRO A 93 9.18 -13.23 -3.17
N ASP A 94 8.59 -14.35 -2.78
CA ASP A 94 9.38 -15.50 -2.32
C ASP A 94 10.33 -15.85 -3.46
N SER A 95 11.65 -15.71 -3.23
CA SER A 95 12.64 -16.30 -4.12
C SER A 95 12.36 -17.78 -4.13
N SER A 96 11.74 -18.26 -5.21
CA SER A 96 11.55 -19.67 -5.44
C SER A 96 12.93 -20.25 -5.75
N ASP A 97 13.76 -20.39 -4.73
CA ASP A 97 14.89 -21.29 -4.75
C ASP A 97 14.27 -22.67 -5.01
N HIS A 98 14.36 -23.08 -6.27
CA HIS A 98 14.08 -24.44 -6.68
C HIS A 98 15.09 -25.32 -5.96
N ASN A 99 14.61 -26.18 -5.06
CA ASN A 99 15.33 -27.37 -4.64
C ASN A 99 14.35 -28.52 -4.49
#